data_AF-A0AA85JL56-F1
#
_entry.id   AF-A0AA85JL56-F1
#
_cell.length_a   1.000
_cell.length_b   1.000
_cell.length_c   1.000
_cell.angle_alpha   90.00
_cell.angle_beta   90.00
_cell.angle_gamma   90.00
#
_symmetry.space_group_name_H-M   'P 1'
#
loop_
_entity.id
_entity.type
_entity.pdbx_description
1 polymer ?
#
loop_
_entity_poly.entity_id
_entity_poly.type
_entity_poly.pdbx_seq_one_letter_code
_entity_poly.pdbx_strand_id
1 'polypeptide(L)'
;MSKTHNVGSSKDSPFDPIDWENMVNHPAFVSEIDLNSDLHPATEALQALKFESEDPDANALSYKDEGNYYYKRKEFVKAIKSYTAGLLAKSSDCKLNAMLYTNRALCHFCIQNYRSCIRDCNSAIKFSPDHLKAYVKGIEACLALSRIDEALQLASAGLNILPSSSILLEAQCKILRKQMELDKETEKKSKGDCKEKNEENAAHDIVKSRGINVNHKLEPIDFPETSCSKFHVDSLGKFHWPVLFMYPEFGQTDFLRDVIETSKIVDCLKLVFGGNQPPPPWDPKGLYTVEDNALEVYFEHEKMKKFAICSPEWTIKKLTGRDGFSVRRDLLIVLHVVSKRSEHFYNQWKDELT
;
A
#
# COMPACT_ATOMS: atom_id res chain seq x y z
N MET A 1 -14.04 -22.91 85.28
CA MET A 1 -15.50 -23.10 85.42
C MET A 1 -16.09 -21.70 85.45
N SER A 2 -16.92 -21.22 84.53
CA SER A 2 -17.88 -21.87 83.65
C SER A 2 -18.19 -20.95 82.48
N LYS A 3 -18.46 -21.53 81.30
CA LYS A 3 -19.07 -20.83 80.16
C LYS A 3 -20.59 -20.81 80.36
N THR A 4 -21.23 -19.69 80.06
CA THR A 4 -22.60 -19.65 79.52
C THR A 4 -22.80 -18.36 78.70
N HIS A 5 -23.19 -18.55 77.44
CA HIS A 5 -23.78 -17.56 76.53
C HIS A 5 -25.05 -16.92 77.14
N ASN A 6 -25.43 -15.69 76.75
CA ASN A 6 -26.33 -15.46 75.61
C ASN A 6 -26.76 -13.97 75.43
N VAL A 7 -27.03 -13.62 74.17
CA VAL A 7 -27.87 -12.54 73.57
C VAL A 7 -27.52 -11.05 73.77
N GLY A 8 -27.09 -10.43 72.66
CA GLY A 8 -27.89 -9.41 71.95
C GLY A 8 -27.70 -7.95 72.32
N SER A 9 -27.06 -7.20 71.42
CA SER A 9 -27.27 -5.77 71.26
C SER A 9 -27.06 -5.41 69.80
N SER A 10 -28.17 -5.28 69.10
CA SER A 10 -28.35 -4.63 67.80
C SER A 10 -27.57 -3.31 67.68
N LYS A 11 -26.83 -3.16 66.59
CA LYS A 11 -26.55 -1.85 65.98
C LYS A 11 -26.69 -1.99 64.47
N ASP A 12 -27.94 -1.97 64.02
CA ASP A 12 -28.27 -1.54 62.66
C ASP A 12 -27.84 -0.08 62.55
N SER A 13 -26.74 0.16 61.86
CA SER A 13 -26.35 1.48 61.35
C SER A 13 -27.17 1.70 60.08
N PRO A 14 -28.08 2.69 60.02
CA PRO A 14 -28.95 2.89 58.85
C PRO A 14 -28.24 3.60 57.68
N PHE A 15 -26.92 3.77 57.77
CA PHE A 15 -26.12 4.35 56.70
C PHE A 15 -24.96 3.41 56.40
N ASP A 16 -25.08 2.73 55.25
CA ASP A 16 -23.92 2.19 54.57
C ASP A 16 -22.95 3.36 54.30
N PRO A 17 -21.64 3.20 54.55
CA PRO A 17 -20.66 4.23 54.22
C PRO A 17 -20.83 4.62 52.76
N ILE A 18 -21.01 5.92 52.49
CA ILE A 18 -21.12 6.44 51.13
C ILE A 18 -19.85 5.99 50.38
N ASP A 19 -20.05 5.15 49.37
CA ASP A 19 -18.98 4.67 48.53
C ASP A 19 -18.59 5.79 47.55
N TRP A 20 -17.66 6.64 48.00
CA TRP A 20 -17.14 7.76 47.22
C TRP A 20 -16.50 7.30 45.90
N GLU A 21 -15.95 6.08 45.82
CA GLU A 21 -15.38 5.55 44.57
C GLU A 21 -16.48 5.26 43.53
N ASN A 22 -17.63 4.72 43.96
CA ASN A 22 -18.78 4.54 43.06
C ASN A 22 -19.47 5.86 42.70
N MET A 23 -19.46 6.88 43.58
CA MET A 23 -20.03 8.19 43.27
C MET A 23 -19.24 8.99 42.24
N VAL A 24 -17.91 8.87 42.21
CA VAL A 24 -17.06 9.55 41.21
C VAL A 24 -17.32 9.00 39.80
N ASN A 25 -17.68 7.71 39.70
CA ASN A 25 -18.09 7.06 38.46
C ASN A 25 -19.58 7.25 38.13
N HIS A 26 -20.34 7.95 38.97
CA HIS A 26 -21.75 8.20 38.74
C HIS A 26 -21.94 9.22 37.60
N PRO A 27 -22.85 8.98 36.63
CA PRO A 27 -23.12 9.83 35.47
C PRO A 27 -23.22 11.34 35.72
N ALA A 28 -23.68 11.73 36.91
CA ALA A 28 -23.87 13.12 37.31
C ALA A 28 -22.57 13.85 37.73
N PHE A 29 -21.47 13.14 38.00
CA PHE A 29 -20.25 13.69 38.60
C PHE A 29 -18.96 13.35 37.82
N VAL A 30 -19.05 12.63 36.69
CA VAL A 30 -17.90 12.30 35.83
C VAL A 30 -17.30 13.57 35.23
N SER A 31 -16.04 13.86 35.54
CA SER A 31 -15.31 15.05 35.04
C SER A 31 -14.79 14.89 33.61
N GLU A 32 -14.48 13.66 33.20
CA GLU A 32 -13.99 13.33 31.86
C GLU A 32 -14.61 12.01 31.37
N ILE A 33 -15.25 12.06 30.20
CA ILE A 33 -15.91 10.91 29.58
C ILE A 33 -14.90 10.18 28.70
N ASP A 34 -14.62 8.90 28.99
CA ASP A 34 -13.85 8.01 28.10
C ASP A 34 -14.71 7.54 26.92
N LEU A 35 -14.31 7.99 25.72
CA LEU A 35 -15.06 7.88 24.48
C LEU A 35 -14.96 6.51 23.79
N ASN A 36 -14.09 5.62 24.29
CA ASN A 36 -13.94 4.25 23.76
C ASN A 36 -14.73 3.21 24.58
N SER A 37 -15.39 3.64 25.65
CA SER A 37 -16.27 2.80 26.47
C SER A 37 -17.73 3.04 26.10
N ASP A 38 -18.56 1.99 26.13
CA ASP A 38 -20.00 2.13 25.95
C ASP A 38 -20.57 3.01 27.07
N LEU A 39 -21.12 4.17 26.70
CA LEU A 39 -21.69 5.14 27.61
C LEU A 39 -22.89 4.55 28.36
N HIS A 40 -23.00 4.83 29.65
CA HIS A 40 -24.15 4.39 30.46
C HIS A 40 -25.44 5.05 29.93
N PRO A 41 -26.57 4.33 29.77
CA PRO A 41 -27.82 4.88 29.19
C PRO A 41 -28.31 6.19 29.83
N ALA A 42 -28.05 6.38 31.12
CA ALA A 42 -28.37 7.61 31.84
C ALA A 42 -27.53 8.83 31.38
N THR A 43 -26.27 8.64 30.98
CA THR A 43 -25.42 9.72 30.42
C THR A 43 -25.90 10.13 29.02
N GLU A 44 -26.37 9.17 28.22
CA GLU A 44 -26.96 9.44 26.91
C GLU A 44 -28.28 10.20 27.03
N ALA A 45 -29.13 9.81 27.99
CA ALA A 45 -30.36 10.53 28.30
C ALA A 45 -30.11 11.97 28.81
N LEU A 46 -29.12 12.17 29.68
CA LEU A 46 -28.72 13.51 30.15
C LEU A 46 -28.13 14.37 29.03
N GLN A 47 -27.39 13.77 28.09
CA GLN A 47 -26.86 14.48 26.94
C GLN A 47 -27.97 14.90 25.96
N ALA A 48 -29.01 14.07 25.79
CA ALA A 48 -30.20 14.41 25.00
C ALA A 48 -30.97 15.61 25.60
N LEU A 49 -31.01 15.72 26.94
CA LEU A 49 -31.65 16.82 27.67
C LEU A 49 -30.84 18.14 27.66
N LYS A 50 -29.62 18.16 27.13
CA LYS A 50 -28.67 19.28 27.28
C LYS A 50 -29.11 20.59 26.60
N PHE A 51 -29.90 20.48 25.52
CA PHE A 51 -30.39 21.64 24.76
C PHE A 51 -31.82 21.40 24.26
N GLU A 52 -32.74 21.07 25.17
CA GLU A 52 -34.17 21.04 24.86
C GLU A 52 -34.78 22.43 25.05
N SER A 53 -34.44 23.38 24.18
CA SER A 53 -35.39 24.47 23.95
C SER A 53 -36.45 24.00 22.96
N GLU A 54 -37.68 24.48 23.09
CA GLU A 54 -38.75 24.20 22.10
C GLU A 54 -38.44 24.77 20.71
N ASP A 55 -37.37 25.56 20.58
CA ASP A 55 -36.92 26.21 19.35
C ASP A 55 -35.74 25.43 18.70
N PRO A 56 -35.99 24.74 17.57
CA PRO A 56 -34.96 24.07 16.76
C PRO A 56 -33.78 24.97 16.39
N ASP A 57 -34.02 26.26 16.15
CA ASP A 57 -33.00 27.20 15.67
C ASP A 57 -32.05 27.59 16.80
N ALA A 58 -32.58 27.81 18.01
CA ALA A 58 -31.79 28.08 19.21
C ALA A 58 -30.93 26.88 19.63
N ASN A 59 -31.46 25.66 19.47
CA ASN A 59 -30.71 24.42 19.73
C ASN A 59 -29.56 24.27 18.74
N ALA A 60 -29.82 24.44 17.44
CA ALA A 60 -28.79 24.38 16.41
C ALA A 60 -27.68 25.43 16.62
N LEU A 61 -28.06 26.64 17.06
CA LEU A 61 -27.11 27.71 17.38
C LEU A 61 -26.22 27.35 18.57
N SER A 62 -26.80 26.79 19.64
CA SER A 62 -26.07 26.36 20.84
C SER A 62 -25.04 25.27 20.51
N TYR A 63 -25.44 24.28 19.71
CA TYR A 63 -24.54 23.23 19.22
C TYR A 63 -23.45 23.76 18.28
N LYS A 64 -23.74 24.78 17.46
CA LYS A 64 -22.74 25.46 16.64
C LYS A 64 -21.67 26.12 17.51
N ASP A 65 -22.07 26.80 18.58
CA ASP A 65 -21.15 27.49 19.47
C ASP A 65 -20.31 26.52 20.31
N GLU A 66 -20.90 25.40 20.75
CA GLU A 66 -20.18 24.29 21.38
C GLU A 66 -19.16 23.66 20.41
N GLY A 67 -19.55 23.39 19.16
CA GLY A 67 -18.64 22.90 18.13
C GLY A 67 -17.47 23.87 17.89
N ASN A 68 -17.76 25.17 17.86
CA ASN A 68 -16.72 26.22 17.73
C ASN A 68 -15.77 26.23 18.93
N TYR A 69 -16.27 25.99 20.14
CA TYR A 69 -15.45 25.87 21.34
C TYR A 69 -14.47 24.69 21.23
N TYR A 70 -14.94 23.51 20.84
CA TYR A 70 -14.07 22.35 20.63
C TYR A 70 -13.10 22.54 19.46
N TYR A 71 -13.54 23.18 18.38
CA TYR A 71 -12.68 23.49 17.23
C TYR A 71 -11.49 24.37 17.62
N LYS A 72 -11.72 25.41 18.43
CA LYS A 72 -10.65 26.29 18.94
C LYS A 72 -9.62 25.52 19.78
N ARG A 73 -10.06 24.47 20.48
CA ARG A 73 -9.20 23.56 21.26
C ARG A 73 -8.52 22.47 20.43
N LYS A 74 -8.76 22.44 19.11
CA LYS A 74 -8.31 21.38 18.19
C LYS A 74 -8.88 20.00 18.50
N GLU A 75 -9.97 19.93 19.27
CA GLU A 75 -10.70 18.69 19.59
C GLU A 75 -11.70 18.38 18.46
N PHE A 76 -11.18 18.09 17.27
CA PHE A 76 -11.98 18.02 16.04
C PHE A 76 -13.09 16.96 16.07
N VAL A 77 -12.86 15.80 16.72
CA VAL A 77 -13.86 14.73 16.82
C VAL A 77 -15.05 15.17 17.67
N LYS A 78 -14.82 15.86 18.79
CA LYS A 78 -15.89 16.41 19.62
C LYS A 78 -16.65 17.53 18.88
N ALA A 79 -15.92 18.40 18.18
CA ALA A 79 -16.52 19.42 17.34
C ALA A 79 -17.45 18.83 16.26
N ILE A 80 -17.03 17.73 15.60
CA ILE A 80 -17.87 17.02 14.61
C ILE A 80 -19.16 16.50 15.25
N LYS A 81 -19.10 15.95 16.46
CA LYS A 81 -20.29 15.47 17.18
C LYS A 81 -21.24 16.64 17.49
N SER A 82 -20.74 17.74 18.03
CA SER A 82 -21.56 18.93 18.31
C SER A 82 -22.19 19.51 17.04
N TYR A 83 -21.44 19.68 15.96
CA TYR A 83 -22.03 20.16 14.69
C TYR A 83 -23.06 19.18 14.11
N THR A 84 -22.85 17.87 14.28
CA THR A 84 -23.82 16.85 13.85
C THR A 84 -25.10 16.92 14.67
N ALA A 85 -25.00 17.11 15.99
CA ALA A 85 -26.16 17.33 16.85
C ALA A 85 -26.92 18.62 16.44
N GLY A 86 -26.20 19.69 16.12
CA GLY A 86 -26.80 20.92 15.58
C GLY A 86 -27.56 20.72 14.27
N LEU A 87 -27.05 19.86 13.37
CA LEU A 87 -27.76 19.50 12.14
C LEU A 87 -28.99 18.61 12.40
N LEU A 88 -28.95 17.76 13.44
CA LEU A 88 -30.08 16.92 13.87
C LEU A 88 -31.20 17.72 14.53
N ALA A 89 -30.92 18.91 15.06
CA ALA A 89 -31.92 19.83 15.58
C ALA A 89 -32.90 20.33 14.49
N LYS A 90 -32.57 20.16 13.19
CA LYS A 90 -33.43 20.53 12.04
C LYS A 90 -33.87 21.99 12.06
N SER A 91 -32.90 22.89 12.23
CA SER A 91 -33.11 24.34 12.09
C SER A 91 -33.74 24.69 10.74
N SER A 92 -34.66 25.66 10.75
CA SER A 92 -35.29 26.23 9.56
C SER A 92 -34.38 27.20 8.81
N ASP A 93 -33.34 27.73 9.47
CA ASP A 93 -32.39 28.67 8.89
C ASP A 93 -31.38 27.97 7.96
N CYS A 94 -31.56 28.16 6.66
CA CYS A 94 -30.65 27.66 5.62
C CYS A 94 -29.21 28.16 5.80
N LYS A 95 -29.00 29.40 6.25
CA LYS A 95 -27.65 29.95 6.45
C LYS A 95 -26.96 29.29 7.64
N LEU A 96 -27.69 29.08 8.74
CA LEU A 96 -27.18 28.36 9.91
C LEU A 96 -26.80 26.92 9.55
N ASN A 97 -27.66 26.22 8.80
CA ASN A 97 -27.37 24.88 8.30
C ASN A 97 -26.12 24.85 7.40
N ALA A 98 -25.99 25.81 6.47
CA ALA A 98 -24.80 25.91 5.63
C ALA A 98 -23.51 26.14 6.45
N MET A 99 -23.58 26.96 7.52
CA MET A 99 -22.45 27.16 8.43
C MET A 99 -22.11 25.89 9.23
N LEU A 100 -23.10 25.16 9.74
CA LEU A 100 -22.90 23.90 10.46
C LEU A 100 -22.21 22.85 9.58
N TYR A 101 -22.69 22.65 8.35
CA TYR A 101 -22.05 21.77 7.37
C TYR A 101 -20.62 22.22 7.05
N THR A 102 -20.40 23.52 6.80
CA THR A 102 -19.06 24.03 6.47
C THR A 102 -18.08 23.88 7.63
N ASN A 103 -18.52 24.12 8.87
CA ASN A 103 -17.68 23.95 10.06
C ASN A 103 -17.37 22.48 10.33
N ARG A 104 -18.34 21.57 10.12
CA ARG A 104 -18.08 20.13 10.18
C ARG A 104 -17.12 19.68 9.08
N ALA A 105 -17.25 20.23 7.87
CA ALA A 105 -16.33 19.98 6.77
C ALA A 105 -14.89 20.41 7.12
N LEU A 106 -14.71 21.57 7.76
CA LEU A 106 -13.41 22.02 8.27
C LEU A 106 -12.81 21.03 9.26
N CYS A 107 -13.58 20.54 10.23
CA CYS A 107 -13.11 19.49 11.14
C CYS A 107 -12.70 18.22 10.40
N HIS A 108 -13.52 17.77 9.44
CA HIS A 108 -13.21 16.61 8.59
C HIS A 108 -11.92 16.82 7.80
N PHE A 109 -11.68 18.03 7.28
CA PHE A 109 -10.44 18.38 6.60
C PHE A 109 -9.23 18.32 7.54
N CYS A 110 -9.36 18.84 8.77
CA CYS A 110 -8.27 18.81 9.77
C CYS A 110 -7.87 17.38 10.17
N ILE A 111 -8.82 16.43 10.18
CA ILE A 111 -8.54 15.00 10.44
C ILE A 111 -8.25 14.20 9.16
N GLN A 112 -8.01 14.88 8.03
CA GLN A 112 -7.72 14.27 6.71
C GLN A 112 -8.83 13.36 6.15
N ASN A 113 -10.06 13.50 6.64
CA ASN A 113 -11.23 12.82 6.09
C ASN A 113 -11.83 13.64 4.93
N TYR A 114 -11.07 13.72 3.83
CA TYR A 114 -11.39 14.60 2.70
C TYR A 114 -12.70 14.23 2.00
N ARG A 115 -13.07 12.94 1.94
CA ARG A 115 -14.34 12.51 1.32
C ARG A 115 -15.56 13.03 2.09
N SER A 116 -15.52 12.97 3.42
CA SER A 116 -16.61 13.50 4.25
C SER A 116 -16.66 15.02 4.19
N CYS A 117 -15.49 15.68 4.14
CA CYS A 117 -15.39 17.13 3.92
C CYS A 117 -16.08 17.56 2.62
N ILE A 118 -15.82 16.88 1.50
CA ILE A 118 -16.44 17.19 0.20
C ILE A 118 -17.97 17.05 0.28
N ARG A 119 -18.47 15.96 0.90
CA ARG A 119 -19.91 15.73 1.05
C ARG A 119 -20.58 16.84 1.87
N ASP A 120 -19.94 17.28 2.94
CA ASP A 120 -20.45 18.36 3.78
C ASP A 120 -20.39 19.71 3.05
N CYS A 121 -19.33 20.01 2.30
CA CYS A 121 -19.26 21.20 1.46
C CYS A 121 -20.37 21.23 0.40
N ASN A 122 -20.61 20.10 -0.28
CA ASN A 122 -21.70 19.97 -1.25
C ASN A 122 -23.07 20.16 -0.60
N SER A 123 -23.24 19.69 0.64
CA SER A 123 -24.48 19.90 1.40
C SER A 123 -24.64 21.37 1.78
N ALA A 124 -23.59 22.03 2.26
CA ALA A 124 -23.60 23.46 2.57
C ALA A 124 -23.97 24.32 1.35
N ILE A 125 -23.42 23.99 0.18
CA ILE A 125 -23.72 24.69 -1.09
C ILE A 125 -25.19 24.54 -1.48
N LYS A 126 -25.82 23.38 -1.21
CA LYS A 126 -27.27 23.19 -1.46
C LYS A 126 -28.13 24.09 -0.58
N PHE A 127 -27.72 24.34 0.67
CA PHE A 127 -28.45 25.23 1.58
C PHE A 127 -28.20 26.72 1.26
N SER A 128 -26.97 27.08 0.91
CA SER A 128 -26.56 28.47 0.64
C SER A 128 -25.58 28.48 -0.54
N PRO A 129 -26.07 28.65 -1.78
CA PRO A 129 -25.24 28.66 -2.99
C PRO A 129 -24.23 29.82 -3.06
N ASP A 130 -24.43 30.87 -2.26
CA ASP A 130 -23.53 32.01 -2.10
C ASP A 130 -22.45 31.78 -1.01
N HIS A 131 -22.42 30.61 -0.38
CA HIS A 131 -21.49 30.31 0.72
C HIS A 131 -20.07 30.01 0.22
N LEU A 132 -19.31 31.07 -0.05
CA LEU A 132 -17.95 31.03 -0.59
C LEU A 132 -17.00 30.05 0.15
N LYS A 133 -17.08 29.97 1.48
CA LYS A 133 -16.20 29.11 2.28
C LYS A 133 -16.38 27.62 1.98
N ALA A 134 -17.59 27.17 1.65
CA ALA A 134 -17.84 25.78 1.29
C ALA A 134 -17.19 25.42 -0.05
N TYR A 135 -17.26 26.30 -1.05
CA TYR A 135 -16.57 26.08 -2.32
C TYR A 135 -15.06 25.97 -2.14
N VAL A 136 -14.45 26.92 -1.43
CA VAL A 136 -13.00 26.93 -1.20
C VAL A 136 -12.55 25.67 -0.47
N LYS A 137 -13.27 25.24 0.56
CA LYS A 137 -12.92 24.02 1.31
C LYS A 137 -13.20 22.72 0.56
N GLY A 138 -14.27 22.68 -0.24
CA GLY A 138 -14.52 21.58 -1.16
C GLY A 138 -13.39 21.43 -2.19
N ILE A 139 -12.95 22.54 -2.79
CA ILE A 139 -11.83 22.57 -3.75
C ILE A 139 -10.53 22.09 -3.09
N GLU A 140 -10.18 22.62 -1.91
CA GLU A 140 -8.99 22.18 -1.18
C GLU A 140 -9.02 20.67 -0.87
N ALA A 141 -10.19 20.14 -0.47
CA ALA A 141 -10.35 18.71 -0.22
C ALA A 141 -10.27 17.85 -1.49
N CYS A 142 -10.82 18.33 -2.61
CA CYS A 142 -10.69 17.65 -3.91
C CYS A 142 -9.24 17.63 -4.40
N LEU A 143 -8.50 18.74 -4.23
CA LEU A 143 -7.07 18.82 -4.53
C LEU A 143 -6.23 17.88 -3.67
N ALA A 144 -6.56 17.74 -2.37
CA ALA A 144 -5.90 16.79 -1.49
C ALA A 144 -6.10 15.32 -1.90
N LEU A 145 -7.20 15.01 -2.59
CA LEU A 145 -7.49 13.69 -3.16
C LEU A 145 -7.06 13.54 -4.63
N SER A 146 -6.39 14.53 -5.21
CA SER A 146 -6.06 14.58 -6.65
C SER A 146 -7.28 14.42 -7.57
N ARG A 147 -8.48 14.79 -7.12
CA ARG A 147 -9.73 14.76 -7.91
C ARG A 147 -9.90 16.11 -8.62
N ILE A 148 -9.15 16.29 -9.70
CA ILE A 148 -9.03 17.58 -10.38
C ILE A 148 -10.34 18.01 -11.06
N ASP A 149 -11.02 17.08 -11.73
CA ASP A 149 -12.27 17.37 -12.44
C ASP A 149 -13.36 17.93 -11.51
N GLU A 150 -13.52 17.31 -10.34
CA GLU A 150 -14.48 17.78 -9.33
C GLU A 150 -14.07 19.13 -8.72
N ALA A 151 -12.78 19.36 -8.54
CA ALA A 151 -12.28 20.67 -8.09
C ALA A 151 -12.61 21.76 -9.13
N LEU A 152 -12.43 21.48 -10.43
CA LEU A 152 -12.78 22.40 -11.52
C LEU A 152 -14.28 22.66 -11.59
N GLN A 153 -15.11 21.62 -11.43
CA GLN A 153 -16.57 21.75 -11.39
C GLN A 153 -17.04 22.61 -10.21
N LEU A 154 -16.44 22.43 -9.02
CA LEU A 154 -16.75 23.27 -7.86
C LEU A 154 -16.29 24.71 -8.05
N ALA A 155 -15.10 24.93 -8.62
CA ALA A 155 -14.59 26.28 -8.90
C ALA A 155 -15.46 27.02 -9.92
N SER A 156 -15.85 26.35 -11.01
CA SER A 156 -16.72 26.94 -12.04
C SER A 156 -18.12 27.22 -11.50
N ALA A 157 -18.71 26.28 -10.74
CA ALA A 157 -20.00 26.49 -10.08
C ALA A 157 -19.96 27.68 -9.12
N GLY A 158 -18.90 27.82 -8.31
CA GLY A 158 -18.72 28.95 -7.41
C GLY A 158 -18.54 30.27 -8.15
N LEU A 159 -17.77 30.30 -9.24
CA LEU A 159 -17.56 31.49 -10.06
C LEU A 159 -18.81 31.92 -10.83
N ASN A 160 -19.71 30.98 -11.17
CA ASN A 160 -20.99 31.33 -11.79
C ASN A 160 -21.90 32.11 -10.83
N ILE A 161 -21.83 31.83 -9.52
CA ILE A 161 -22.60 32.55 -8.50
C ILE A 161 -21.86 33.80 -8.01
N LEU A 162 -20.54 33.72 -7.89
CA LEU A 162 -19.66 34.79 -7.38
C LEU A 162 -18.53 35.12 -8.39
N PRO A 163 -18.85 35.79 -9.53
CA PRO A 163 -17.88 35.98 -10.62
C PRO A 163 -16.66 36.83 -10.26
N SER A 164 -16.81 37.76 -9.31
CA SER A 164 -15.74 38.68 -8.89
C SER A 164 -14.94 38.20 -7.68
N SER A 165 -15.08 36.93 -7.28
CA SER A 165 -14.36 36.38 -6.13
C SER A 165 -12.90 36.06 -6.48
N SER A 166 -11.97 36.91 -6.02
CA SER A 166 -10.52 36.68 -6.20
C SER A 166 -10.07 35.33 -5.63
N ILE A 167 -10.68 34.89 -4.53
CA ILE A 167 -10.34 33.64 -3.84
C ILE A 167 -10.65 32.42 -4.72
N LEU A 168 -11.78 32.43 -5.44
CA LEU A 168 -12.14 31.33 -6.34
C LEU A 168 -11.30 31.33 -7.61
N LEU A 169 -10.96 32.51 -8.14
CA LEU A 169 -10.03 32.63 -9.27
C LEU A 169 -8.64 32.09 -8.91
N GLU A 170 -8.12 32.44 -7.72
CA GLU A 170 -6.87 31.89 -7.21
C GLU A 170 -6.94 30.37 -7.03
N ALA A 171 -8.06 29.85 -6.49
CA ALA A 171 -8.27 28.42 -6.36
C ALA A 171 -8.29 27.72 -7.73
N GLN A 172 -8.95 28.30 -8.73
CA GLN A 172 -8.95 27.79 -10.11
C GLN A 172 -7.54 27.76 -10.70
N CYS A 173 -6.74 28.81 -10.51
CA CYS A 173 -5.34 28.82 -10.94
C CYS A 173 -4.53 27.70 -10.25
N LYS A 174 -4.75 27.44 -8.96
CA LYS A 174 -4.10 26.32 -8.25
C LYS A 174 -4.49 24.97 -8.83
N ILE A 175 -5.77 24.78 -9.16
CA ILE A 175 -6.27 23.55 -9.78
C ILE A 175 -5.60 23.32 -11.14
N LEU A 176 -5.55 24.33 -12.00
CA LEU A 176 -4.94 24.22 -13.33
C LEU A 176 -3.43 23.93 -13.25
N ARG A 177 -2.70 24.55 -12.32
CA ARG A 177 -1.28 24.21 -12.09
C ARG A 177 -1.11 22.74 -11.70
N LYS A 178 -1.97 22.24 -10.81
CA LYS A 178 -1.92 20.84 -10.38
C LYS A 178 -2.25 19.87 -11.53
N GLN A 179 -3.20 20.22 -12.40
CA GLN A 179 -3.51 19.47 -13.61
C GLN A 179 -2.27 19.35 -14.51
N MET A 180 -1.61 20.48 -14.81
CA MET A 180 -0.41 20.48 -15.65
C MET A 180 0.75 19.66 -15.05
N GLU A 181 0.90 19.61 -13.73
CA GLU A 181 1.89 18.76 -13.07
C GLU A 181 1.59 17.28 -13.28
N LEU A 182 0.34 16.86 -13.09
CA LEU A 182 -0.11 15.48 -13.30
C LEU A 182 0.02 15.06 -14.77
N ASP A 183 -0.33 15.94 -15.70
CA ASP A 183 -0.18 15.67 -17.14
C ASP A 183 1.29 15.49 -17.53
N LYS A 184 2.20 16.32 -16.99
CA LYS A 184 3.64 16.14 -17.21
C LYS A 184 4.17 14.82 -16.63
N GLU A 185 3.66 14.39 -15.48
CA GLU A 185 4.06 13.13 -14.86
C GLU A 185 3.57 11.92 -15.67
N THR A 186 2.32 11.95 -16.14
CA THR A 186 1.76 10.89 -17.00
C THR A 186 2.45 10.84 -18.37
N GLU A 187 2.81 11.98 -18.96
CA GLU A 187 3.63 12.02 -20.18
C GLU A 187 5.03 11.43 -19.97
N LYS A 188 5.70 11.76 -18.85
CA LYS A 188 7.02 11.19 -18.55
C LYS A 188 6.95 9.68 -18.37
N LYS A 189 5.93 9.20 -17.65
CA LYS A 189 5.71 7.77 -17.44
C LYS A 189 5.44 7.04 -18.75
N SER A 190 4.52 7.55 -19.59
CA SER A 190 4.22 6.95 -20.88
C SER A 190 5.41 6.95 -21.85
N LYS A 191 6.24 8.01 -21.85
CA LYS A 191 7.50 8.05 -22.61
C LYS A 191 8.52 7.01 -22.09
N GLY A 192 8.60 6.83 -20.77
CA GLY A 192 9.41 5.78 -20.14
C GLY A 192 8.97 4.38 -20.57
N ASP A 193 7.69 4.08 -20.40
CA ASP A 193 7.07 2.78 -20.74
C ASP A 193 7.24 2.45 -22.23
N CYS A 194 7.04 3.43 -23.12
CA CYS A 194 7.27 3.25 -24.56
C CYS A 194 8.74 2.99 -24.89
N LYS A 195 9.67 3.69 -24.23
CA LYS A 195 11.10 3.50 -24.46
C LYS A 195 11.55 2.10 -24.02
N GLU A 196 11.14 1.67 -22.83
CA GLU A 196 11.47 0.35 -22.29
C GLU A 196 10.92 -0.77 -23.19
N LYS A 197 9.66 -0.64 -23.62
CA LYS A 197 9.04 -1.61 -24.55
C LYS A 197 9.75 -1.67 -25.91
N ASN A 198 10.25 -0.53 -26.41
CA ASN A 198 11.02 -0.49 -27.64
C ASN A 198 12.39 -1.17 -27.48
N GLU A 199 13.07 -0.94 -26.35
CA GLU A 199 14.35 -1.60 -26.03
C GLU A 199 14.19 -3.13 -25.89
N GLU A 200 13.13 -3.59 -25.21
CA GLU A 200 12.80 -5.02 -25.10
C GLU A 200 12.52 -5.66 -26.46
N ASN A 201 11.70 -5.02 -27.29
CA ASN A 201 11.40 -5.52 -28.64
C ASN A 201 12.68 -5.61 -29.49
N ALA A 202 13.54 -4.58 -29.43
CA ALA A 202 14.81 -4.59 -30.15
C ALA A 202 15.73 -5.73 -29.68
N ALA A 203 15.80 -5.98 -28.37
CA ALA A 203 16.57 -7.09 -27.81
C ALA A 203 16.03 -8.45 -28.31
N HIS A 204 14.71 -8.64 -28.31
CA HIS A 204 14.08 -9.84 -28.85
C HIS A 204 14.39 -10.06 -30.34
N ASP A 205 14.32 -9.01 -31.15
CA ASP A 205 14.61 -9.09 -32.58
C ASP A 205 16.07 -9.47 -32.84
N ILE A 206 17.00 -8.91 -32.06
CA ILE A 206 18.42 -9.25 -32.12
C ILE A 206 18.65 -10.73 -31.75
N VAL A 207 18.02 -11.23 -30.68
CA VAL A 207 18.15 -12.63 -30.25
C VAL A 207 17.58 -13.58 -31.32
N LYS A 208 16.40 -13.26 -31.86
CA LYS A 208 15.77 -14.04 -32.95
C LYS A 208 16.61 -14.03 -34.23
N SER A 209 17.26 -12.92 -34.56
CA SER A 209 18.14 -12.83 -35.73
C SER A 209 19.33 -13.80 -35.68
N ARG A 210 19.75 -14.23 -34.47
CA ARG A 210 20.79 -15.25 -34.28
C ARG A 210 20.27 -16.68 -34.20
N GLY A 211 18.98 -16.89 -34.48
CA GLY A 211 18.33 -18.20 -34.44
C GLY A 211 18.14 -18.76 -33.03
N ILE A 212 18.24 -17.92 -31.99
CA ILE A 212 18.00 -18.34 -30.60
C ILE A 212 16.50 -18.33 -30.35
N ASN A 213 15.99 -19.43 -29.81
CA ASN A 213 14.57 -19.57 -29.51
C ASN A 213 14.19 -18.85 -28.21
N VAL A 214 13.05 -18.15 -28.20
CA VAL A 214 12.53 -17.42 -27.05
C VAL A 214 11.16 -17.96 -26.68
N ASN A 215 11.03 -18.44 -25.46
CA ASN A 215 9.78 -18.99 -24.95
C ASN A 215 8.91 -17.87 -24.35
N HIS A 216 7.97 -17.40 -25.16
CA HIS A 216 7.02 -16.34 -24.76
C HIS A 216 5.94 -16.80 -23.77
N LYS A 217 5.82 -18.10 -23.48
CA LYS A 217 4.84 -18.66 -22.52
C LYS A 217 5.31 -18.56 -21.07
N LEU A 218 6.63 -18.48 -20.86
CA LEU A 218 7.23 -18.33 -19.53
C LEU A 218 7.16 -16.86 -19.14
N GLU A 219 6.42 -16.57 -18.08
CA GLU A 219 6.30 -15.20 -17.55
C GLU A 219 7.65 -14.69 -17.00
N PRO A 220 7.91 -13.38 -17.02
CA PRO A 220 9.09 -12.80 -16.40
C PRO A 220 9.21 -13.21 -14.93
N ILE A 221 10.42 -13.50 -14.47
CA ILE A 221 10.64 -13.81 -13.06
C ILE A 221 10.87 -12.50 -12.30
N ASP A 222 9.95 -12.16 -11.40
CA ASP A 222 10.04 -10.98 -10.54
C ASP A 222 10.92 -11.28 -9.31
N PHE A 223 12.23 -11.22 -9.50
CA PHE A 223 13.22 -11.23 -8.43
C PHE A 223 13.83 -9.83 -8.27
N PRO A 224 14.05 -9.33 -7.04
CA PRO A 224 14.71 -8.03 -6.83
C PRO A 224 16.02 -7.90 -7.61
N GLU A 225 16.78 -8.99 -7.75
CA GLU A 225 18.05 -9.05 -8.46
C GLU A 225 17.89 -9.01 -9.99
N THR A 226 16.81 -9.57 -10.55
CA THR A 226 16.54 -9.57 -12.00
C THR A 226 16.08 -8.22 -12.52
N SER A 227 15.55 -7.35 -11.64
CA SER A 227 15.14 -5.99 -12.00
C SER A 227 16.28 -5.09 -12.50
N CYS A 228 17.52 -5.37 -12.06
CA CYS A 228 18.67 -4.50 -12.27
C CYS A 228 19.65 -5.00 -13.34
N SER A 229 19.38 -6.11 -14.02
CA SER A 229 20.32 -6.72 -14.98
C SER A 229 19.56 -7.35 -16.14
N LYS A 230 19.64 -6.68 -17.30
CA LYS A 230 18.95 -7.07 -18.53
C LYS A 230 19.97 -7.53 -19.58
N PHE A 231 19.50 -8.38 -20.49
CA PHE A 231 20.25 -8.73 -21.69
C PHE A 231 20.71 -7.47 -22.44
N HIS A 232 21.95 -7.46 -22.89
CA HIS A 232 22.46 -6.40 -23.75
C HIS A 232 23.55 -6.93 -24.69
N VAL A 233 23.96 -6.08 -25.63
CA VAL A 233 25.00 -6.38 -26.62
C VAL A 233 26.13 -5.39 -26.43
N ASP A 234 27.37 -5.87 -26.33
CA ASP A 234 28.53 -5.00 -26.19
C ASP A 234 28.97 -4.36 -27.54
N SER A 235 29.95 -3.47 -27.46
CA SER A 235 30.53 -2.78 -28.62
C SER A 235 31.21 -3.72 -29.63
N LEU A 236 31.54 -4.96 -29.23
CA LEU A 236 32.10 -6.00 -30.09
C LEU A 236 31.01 -6.92 -30.68
N GLY A 237 29.75 -6.63 -30.38
CA GLY A 237 28.62 -7.44 -30.82
C GLY A 237 28.48 -8.76 -30.05
N LYS A 238 29.11 -8.94 -28.88
CA LYS A 238 28.88 -10.13 -28.06
C LYS A 238 27.67 -9.93 -27.17
N PHE A 239 26.95 -11.03 -26.96
CA PHE A 239 25.79 -11.05 -26.08
C PHE A 239 26.20 -11.21 -24.63
N HIS A 240 25.53 -10.45 -23.78
CA HIS A 240 25.66 -10.46 -22.34
C HIS A 240 24.32 -10.89 -21.74
N TRP A 241 24.34 -12.02 -21.04
CA TRP A 241 23.14 -12.69 -20.54
C TRP A 241 23.08 -12.61 -19.01
N PRO A 242 21.91 -12.28 -18.45
CA PRO A 242 21.61 -12.64 -17.07
C PRO A 242 21.40 -14.17 -16.99
N VAL A 243 22.00 -14.81 -15.99
CA VAL A 243 21.93 -16.27 -15.79
C VAL A 243 21.53 -16.57 -14.36
N LEU A 244 20.46 -17.35 -14.21
CA LEU A 244 19.95 -17.84 -12.92
C LEU A 244 20.29 -19.32 -12.77
N PHE A 245 21.08 -19.65 -11.75
CA PHE A 245 21.28 -21.02 -11.31
C PHE A 245 20.25 -21.37 -10.24
N MET A 246 19.55 -22.48 -10.45
CA MET A 246 18.61 -23.07 -9.51
C MET A 246 19.24 -24.30 -8.88
N TYR A 247 19.07 -24.48 -7.57
CA TYR A 247 19.51 -25.64 -6.81
C TYR A 247 18.26 -26.35 -6.25
N PRO A 248 17.62 -27.25 -7.03
CA PRO A 248 16.32 -27.81 -6.69
C PRO A 248 16.29 -28.57 -5.36
N GLU A 249 17.41 -29.22 -4.98
CA GLU A 249 17.55 -29.95 -3.72
C GLU A 249 17.26 -29.09 -2.49
N PHE A 250 17.70 -27.83 -2.51
CA PHE A 250 17.63 -26.91 -1.38
C PHE A 250 16.66 -25.75 -1.60
N GLY A 251 16.03 -25.67 -2.79
CA GLY A 251 15.19 -24.54 -3.18
C GLY A 251 15.96 -23.21 -3.22
N GLN A 252 17.27 -23.26 -3.45
CA GLN A 252 18.15 -22.09 -3.47
C GLN A 252 18.41 -21.63 -4.90
N THR A 253 18.84 -20.37 -5.05
CA THR A 253 19.13 -19.78 -6.35
C THR A 253 20.31 -18.83 -6.28
N ASP A 254 21.12 -18.78 -7.33
CA ASP A 254 22.18 -17.79 -7.51
C ASP A 254 22.01 -17.06 -8.85
N PHE A 255 22.18 -15.75 -8.82
CA PHE A 255 21.96 -14.89 -9.99
C PHE A 255 23.25 -14.21 -10.44
N LEU A 256 23.71 -14.55 -11.65
CA LEU A 256 24.79 -13.86 -12.33
C LEU A 256 24.22 -12.80 -13.26
N ARG A 257 24.53 -11.55 -12.95
CA ARG A 257 24.00 -10.36 -13.63
C ARG A 257 24.43 -10.24 -15.08
N ASP A 258 25.68 -10.59 -15.35
CA ASP A 258 26.34 -10.28 -16.61
C ASP A 258 27.29 -11.40 -17.04
N VAL A 259 26.83 -12.25 -17.96
CA VAL A 259 27.58 -13.39 -18.49
C VAL A 259 27.74 -13.27 -19.99
N ILE A 260 28.98 -13.07 -20.42
CA ILE A 260 29.36 -13.02 -21.84
C ILE A 260 29.07 -14.36 -22.51
N GLU A 261 28.53 -14.36 -23.73
CA GLU A 261 28.17 -15.57 -24.47
C GLU A 261 29.34 -16.55 -24.70
N THR A 262 30.59 -16.05 -24.65
CA THR A 262 31.80 -16.87 -24.80
C THR A 262 32.24 -17.56 -23.52
N SER A 263 31.69 -17.18 -22.36
CA SER A 263 31.99 -17.79 -21.07
C SER A 263 31.46 -19.21 -21.00
N LYS A 264 32.20 -20.10 -20.34
CA LYS A 264 31.75 -21.47 -20.06
C LYS A 264 30.86 -21.51 -18.82
N ILE A 265 29.91 -22.44 -18.81
CA ILE A 265 29.04 -22.67 -17.65
C ILE A 265 29.87 -23.03 -16.42
N VAL A 266 30.91 -23.86 -16.56
CA VAL A 266 31.81 -24.25 -15.47
C VAL A 266 32.54 -23.04 -14.86
N ASP A 267 32.93 -22.05 -15.67
CA ASP A 267 33.60 -20.86 -15.16
C ASP A 267 32.62 -19.95 -14.42
N CYS A 268 31.35 -19.92 -14.85
CA CYS A 268 30.27 -19.27 -14.12
C CYS A 268 30.02 -19.95 -12.76
N LEU A 269 29.99 -21.29 -12.72
CA LEU A 269 29.84 -22.05 -11.48
C LEU A 269 31.03 -21.87 -10.53
N LYS A 270 32.25 -21.69 -11.04
CA LYS A 270 33.43 -21.34 -10.22
C LYS A 270 33.30 -19.96 -9.58
N LEU A 271 32.56 -19.03 -10.16
CA LEU A 271 32.30 -17.73 -9.51
C LEU A 271 31.34 -17.89 -8.31
N VAL A 272 30.44 -18.87 -8.37
CA VAL A 272 29.47 -19.15 -7.30
C VAL A 272 30.06 -20.06 -6.21
N PHE A 273 30.78 -21.11 -6.60
CA PHE A 273 31.25 -22.18 -5.71
C PHE A 273 32.78 -22.31 -5.60
N GLY A 274 33.55 -21.53 -6.37
CA GLY A 274 35.01 -21.67 -6.44
C GLY A 274 35.79 -20.77 -5.46
N GLY A 275 37.03 -21.18 -5.17
CA GLY A 275 38.14 -20.35 -4.65
C GLY A 275 37.94 -19.63 -3.30
N ASN A 276 38.43 -20.23 -2.20
CA ASN A 276 38.61 -19.65 -0.85
C ASN A 276 37.35 -19.15 -0.11
N GLN A 277 36.15 -19.31 -0.65
CA GLN A 277 34.92 -19.00 0.08
C GLN A 277 34.47 -20.19 0.93
N PRO A 278 33.98 -19.98 2.16
CA PRO A 278 33.33 -21.04 2.91
C PRO A 278 32.11 -21.54 2.13
N PRO A 279 31.75 -22.83 2.26
CA PRO A 279 30.58 -23.37 1.60
C PRO A 279 29.34 -22.58 2.00
N PRO A 280 28.34 -22.45 1.11
CA PRO A 280 27.16 -21.67 1.40
C PRO A 280 26.40 -22.28 2.60
N PRO A 281 25.69 -21.47 3.41
CA PRO A 281 25.04 -21.94 4.63
C PRO A 281 24.05 -23.10 4.43
N TRP A 282 23.49 -23.20 3.22
CA TRP A 282 22.56 -24.25 2.82
C TRP A 282 23.24 -25.57 2.38
N ASP A 283 24.54 -25.55 2.09
CA ASP A 283 25.35 -26.76 1.81
C ASP A 283 26.54 -26.89 2.79
N PRO A 284 26.28 -27.16 4.07
CA PRO A 284 27.34 -27.30 5.07
C PRO A 284 28.26 -28.50 4.81
N LYS A 285 27.83 -29.46 3.96
CA LYS A 285 28.58 -30.67 3.62
C LYS A 285 29.52 -30.47 2.42
N GLY A 286 29.43 -29.34 1.70
CA GLY A 286 30.22 -29.08 0.49
C GLY A 286 29.95 -30.09 -0.62
N LEU A 287 28.69 -30.52 -0.76
CA LEU A 287 28.26 -31.41 -1.84
C LEU A 287 28.32 -30.71 -3.20
N TYR A 288 28.05 -29.41 -3.24
CA TYR A 288 28.06 -28.59 -4.45
C TYR A 288 29.45 -28.00 -4.70
N THR A 289 30.34 -28.81 -5.28
CA THR A 289 31.69 -28.39 -5.71
C THR A 289 31.89 -28.55 -7.20
N VAL A 290 32.63 -27.63 -7.82
CA VAL A 290 33.00 -27.71 -9.23
C VAL A 290 34.12 -28.74 -9.48
N GLU A 291 34.76 -29.23 -8.41
CA GLU A 291 35.80 -30.26 -8.47
C GLU A 291 35.22 -31.65 -8.76
N ASP A 292 36.08 -32.57 -9.24
CA ASP A 292 35.77 -33.98 -9.50
C ASP A 292 34.54 -34.25 -10.39
N ASN A 293 34.12 -33.29 -11.22
CA ASN A 293 32.93 -33.41 -12.06
C ASN A 293 31.66 -33.76 -11.25
N ALA A 294 31.57 -33.22 -10.03
CA ALA A 294 30.49 -33.49 -9.08
C ALA A 294 29.16 -32.84 -9.48
N LEU A 295 29.17 -31.75 -10.24
CA LEU A 295 27.94 -31.06 -10.68
C LEU A 295 27.47 -31.51 -12.06
N GLU A 296 26.17 -31.74 -12.19
CA GLU A 296 25.46 -31.80 -13.46
C GLU A 296 24.57 -30.58 -13.62
N VAL A 297 24.53 -30.06 -14.85
CA VAL A 297 23.73 -28.89 -15.19
C VAL A 297 22.67 -29.31 -16.20
N TYR A 298 21.48 -28.75 -16.01
CA TYR A 298 20.29 -29.07 -16.78
C TYR A 298 19.59 -27.80 -17.22
N PHE A 299 18.87 -27.89 -18.33
CA PHE A 299 17.92 -26.86 -18.78
C PHE A 299 16.58 -27.51 -19.11
N GLU A 300 15.50 -26.74 -19.05
CA GLU A 300 14.18 -27.21 -19.45
C GLU A 300 14.07 -27.25 -20.99
N HIS A 301 13.85 -28.45 -21.55
CA HIS A 301 13.70 -28.60 -22.99
C HIS A 301 12.27 -28.28 -23.44
N GLU A 302 12.09 -27.22 -24.23
CA GLU A 302 10.76 -26.68 -24.54
C GLU A 302 9.81 -27.68 -25.21
N LYS A 303 10.30 -28.41 -26.23
CA LYS A 303 9.47 -29.37 -26.98
C LYS A 303 9.09 -30.61 -26.17
N MET A 304 9.99 -31.09 -25.31
CA MET A 304 9.81 -32.33 -24.56
C MET A 304 9.19 -32.11 -23.18
N LYS A 305 9.21 -30.87 -22.65
CA LYS A 305 8.84 -30.53 -21.27
C LYS A 305 9.56 -31.41 -20.23
N LYS A 306 10.81 -31.74 -20.50
CA LYS A 306 11.70 -32.52 -19.63
C LYS A 306 13.02 -31.78 -19.48
N PHE A 307 13.77 -32.02 -18.41
CA PHE A 307 15.11 -31.46 -18.30
C PHE A 307 16.10 -32.22 -19.18
N ALA A 308 16.86 -31.48 -19.97
CA ALA A 308 17.95 -31.99 -20.78
C ALA A 308 19.29 -31.67 -20.12
N ILE A 309 20.20 -32.64 -20.10
CA ILE A 309 21.55 -32.44 -19.56
C ILE A 309 22.37 -31.54 -20.48
N CYS A 310 23.10 -30.59 -19.90
CA CYS A 310 24.11 -29.80 -20.59
C CYS A 310 25.48 -29.98 -19.94
N SER A 311 26.52 -30.01 -20.78
CA SER A 311 27.89 -30.15 -20.28
C SER A 311 28.35 -28.81 -19.69
N PRO A 312 28.92 -28.80 -18.47
CA PRO A 312 29.49 -27.58 -17.87
C PRO A 312 30.60 -26.93 -18.74
N GLU A 313 31.25 -27.70 -19.62
CA GLU A 313 32.28 -27.19 -20.54
C GLU A 313 31.72 -26.38 -21.71
N TRP A 314 30.40 -26.38 -21.91
CA TRP A 314 29.79 -25.59 -22.98
C TRP A 314 29.84 -24.10 -22.66
N THR A 315 30.03 -23.31 -23.71
CA THR A 315 29.84 -21.86 -23.64
C THR A 315 28.35 -21.54 -23.65
N ILE A 316 27.99 -20.38 -23.11
CA ILE A 316 26.61 -19.88 -23.17
C ILE A 316 26.12 -19.80 -24.63
N LYS A 317 26.97 -19.38 -25.56
CA LYS A 317 26.68 -19.38 -27.01
C LYS A 317 26.35 -20.78 -27.56
N LYS A 318 27.06 -21.82 -27.09
CA LYS A 318 26.81 -23.20 -27.50
C LYS A 318 25.51 -23.73 -26.89
N LEU A 319 25.20 -23.34 -25.66
CA LEU A 319 23.94 -23.66 -24.98
C LEU A 319 22.74 -23.04 -25.71
N THR A 320 22.78 -21.73 -25.98
CA THR A 320 21.66 -21.01 -26.60
C THR A 320 21.38 -21.44 -28.05
N GLY A 321 22.37 -22.00 -28.74
CA GLY A 321 22.21 -22.59 -30.08
C GLY A 321 21.78 -24.05 -30.09
N ARG A 322 21.51 -24.68 -28.94
CA ARG A 322 21.13 -26.10 -28.87
C ARG A 322 19.66 -26.29 -29.24
N ASP A 323 19.35 -27.34 -30.00
CA ASP A 323 17.95 -27.70 -30.25
C ASP A 323 17.24 -28.00 -28.92
N GLY A 324 16.04 -27.46 -28.79
CA GLY A 324 15.21 -27.62 -27.59
C GLY A 324 15.51 -26.64 -26.45
N PHE A 325 16.64 -25.94 -26.47
CA PHE A 325 16.89 -24.86 -25.54
C PHE A 325 16.12 -23.60 -25.98
N SER A 326 15.47 -22.94 -25.02
CA SER A 326 14.91 -21.61 -25.24
C SER A 326 15.16 -20.71 -24.05
N VAL A 327 15.43 -19.45 -24.35
CA VAL A 327 15.55 -18.41 -23.34
C VAL A 327 14.14 -17.96 -22.96
N ARG A 328 13.94 -17.56 -21.70
CA ARG A 328 12.66 -17.02 -21.23
C ARG A 328 12.31 -15.71 -21.92
N ARG A 329 11.05 -15.26 -21.75
CA ARG A 329 10.53 -14.02 -22.31
C ARG A 329 11.30 -12.78 -21.84
N ASP A 330 11.80 -12.77 -20.62
CA ASP A 330 12.65 -11.72 -20.04
C ASP A 330 14.13 -11.83 -20.46
N LEU A 331 14.45 -12.66 -21.46
CA LEU A 331 15.81 -12.94 -21.93
C LEU A 331 16.74 -13.46 -20.83
N LEU A 332 16.16 -14.11 -19.82
CA LEU A 332 16.87 -14.79 -18.74
C LEU A 332 17.19 -16.24 -19.09
N ILE A 333 18.43 -16.65 -18.87
CA ILE A 333 18.85 -18.05 -18.93
C ILE A 333 18.66 -18.68 -17.56
N VAL A 334 17.92 -19.78 -17.48
CA VAL A 334 17.74 -20.55 -16.24
C VAL A 334 18.38 -21.92 -16.41
N LEU A 335 19.22 -22.28 -15.44
CA LEU A 335 19.94 -23.55 -15.39
C LEU A 335 19.73 -24.22 -14.04
N HIS A 336 19.43 -25.51 -14.04
CA HIS A 336 19.28 -26.31 -12.83
C HIS A 336 20.57 -27.06 -12.57
N VAL A 337 21.11 -26.93 -11.36
CA VAL A 337 22.37 -27.53 -10.95
C VAL A 337 22.10 -28.57 -9.88
N VAL A 338 22.59 -29.78 -10.11
CA VAL A 338 22.41 -30.92 -9.21
C VAL A 338 23.77 -31.54 -8.91
N SER A 339 24.03 -31.86 -7.64
CA SER A 339 25.27 -32.55 -7.25
C SER A 339 25.09 -34.07 -7.28
N LYS A 340 26.00 -34.77 -7.96
CA LYS A 340 26.14 -36.23 -7.91
C LYS A 340 26.52 -36.75 -6.52
N ARG A 341 27.11 -35.89 -5.67
CA ARG A 341 27.50 -36.27 -4.30
C ARG A 341 26.29 -36.39 -3.37
N SER A 342 25.15 -35.78 -3.72
CA SER A 342 23.89 -36.01 -3.02
C SER A 342 23.19 -37.24 -3.61
N GLU A 343 23.70 -38.44 -3.32
CA GLU A 343 23.25 -39.68 -3.97
C GLU A 343 21.73 -39.90 -3.89
N HIS A 344 21.12 -39.61 -2.74
CA HIS A 344 19.68 -39.80 -2.55
C HIS A 344 18.86 -38.88 -3.47
N PHE A 345 19.14 -37.57 -3.44
CA PHE A 345 18.45 -36.60 -4.28
C PHE A 345 18.78 -36.80 -5.76
N TYR A 346 20.04 -37.08 -6.09
CA TYR A 346 20.48 -37.28 -7.47
C TYR A 346 19.79 -38.47 -8.14
N ASN A 347 19.65 -39.60 -7.43
CA ASN A 347 18.94 -40.76 -7.96
C ASN A 347 17.45 -40.47 -8.15
N GLN A 348 16.80 -39.82 -7.17
CA GLN A 348 15.41 -39.39 -7.31
C GLN A 348 15.23 -38.43 -8.50
N TRP A 349 16.10 -37.43 -8.63
CA TRP A 349 16.09 -36.49 -9.74
C TRP A 349 16.22 -37.21 -11.08
N LYS A 350 17.13 -38.18 -11.20
CA LYS A 350 17.28 -38.98 -12.44
C LYS A 350 16.04 -39.80 -12.77
N ASP A 351 15.36 -40.36 -11.77
CA ASP A 351 14.13 -41.12 -11.95
C ASP A 351 12.96 -40.23 -12.42
N GLU A 352 12.97 -38.94 -12.07
CA GLU A 352 11.98 -37.96 -12.55
C GLU A 352 12.24 -37.50 -14.01
N LEU A 353 13.43 -37.76 -14.55
CA LEU A 353 13.81 -37.40 -15.92
C LEU A 353 13.48 -38.48 -16.97
N THR A 354 13.47 -39.75 -16.56
CA THR A 354 13.14 -40.90 -17.42
C THR A 354 11.66 -40.90 -17.81
#